data_AF-A0A0C3EN41-F1
#
_entry.id   AF-A0A0C3EN41-F1
#
_cell.length_a   1.000
_cell.length_b   1.000
_cell.length_c   1.000
_cell.angle_alpha   90.00
_cell.angle_beta   90.00
_cell.angle_gamma   90.00
#
_symmetry.space_group_name_H-M   'P 1'
#
loop_
_entity.id
_entity.type
_entity.pdbx_description
1 polymer ?
#
loop_
_entity_poly.entity_id
_entity_poly.type
_entity_poly.pdbx_seq_one_letter_code
_entity_poly.pdbx_strand_id
1 'polypeptide(L)'
;MEFTSAPEKGEELPLEELGAALGVGHSGALGKYTSGLVSRMVGGKMPGGFNITSIKAHLSKAWGLGPSRLDSVLLLGTTMEPTKRLGSEAEAKAWLDTVVTVYAQRSGISVSVGGAAGGSGGGSRGAMINSEEFIKFQADQEQFAAQHIALYMRYLKRDSRSADIASDKEKANSAELQAKLDSIAKEHSDTYIEGIQ
;
A
#
# COMPACT_ATOMS: atom_id res chain seq x y z
N MET A 1 12.74 -5.17 -9.70
CA MET A 1 12.52 -6.17 -10.76
C MET A 1 11.06 -6.58 -10.73
N GLU A 2 10.49 -7.06 -11.85
CA GLU A 2 9.12 -7.61 -11.85
C GLU A 2 9.14 -9.11 -11.54
N PHE A 3 10.00 -9.83 -12.25
CA PHE A 3 10.27 -11.25 -12.06
C PHE A 3 11.74 -11.44 -11.69
N THR A 4 12.06 -12.55 -11.02
CA THR A 4 13.40 -12.86 -10.52
C THR A 4 14.38 -13.14 -11.66
N SER A 5 13.91 -13.82 -12.72
CA SER A 5 14.66 -14.09 -13.96
C SER A 5 13.70 -14.27 -15.13
N ALA A 6 14.08 -13.81 -16.31
CA ALA A 6 13.34 -14.10 -17.54
C ALA A 6 13.73 -15.48 -18.09
N PRO A 7 12.78 -16.28 -18.61
CA PRO A 7 13.09 -17.52 -19.31
C PRO A 7 13.87 -17.23 -20.61
N GLU A 8 14.75 -18.15 -20.99
CA GLU A 8 15.43 -18.11 -22.29
C GLU A 8 14.40 -18.11 -23.43
N LYS A 9 14.54 -17.17 -24.38
CA LYS A 9 13.63 -16.98 -25.53
C LYS A 9 12.16 -16.79 -25.13
N GLY A 10 11.91 -16.04 -24.06
CA GLY A 10 10.55 -15.75 -23.58
C GLY A 10 9.62 -15.13 -24.62
N GLU A 11 10.16 -14.50 -25.67
CA GLU A 11 9.43 -13.94 -26.81
C GLU A 11 8.88 -15.00 -27.79
N GLU A 12 9.44 -16.21 -27.80
CA GLU A 12 8.99 -17.34 -28.65
C GLU A 12 7.99 -18.24 -27.91
N LEU A 13 7.86 -18.09 -26.58
CA LEU A 13 6.98 -18.92 -25.76
C LEU A 13 5.53 -18.42 -25.80
N PRO A 14 4.54 -19.33 -25.85
CA PRO A 14 3.15 -18.94 -25.66
C PRO A 14 2.96 -18.37 -24.25
N LEU A 15 2.05 -17.41 -24.10
CA LEU A 15 1.85 -16.67 -22.85
C LEU A 15 1.55 -17.56 -21.63
N GLU A 16 0.93 -18.72 -21.86
CA GLU A 16 0.62 -19.71 -20.83
C GLU A 16 1.89 -20.34 -20.25
N GLU A 17 2.80 -20.80 -21.13
CA GLU A 17 4.09 -21.38 -20.74
C GLU A 17 5.03 -20.32 -20.18
N LEU A 18 5.03 -19.11 -20.75
CA LEU A 18 5.78 -17.97 -20.24
C LEU A 18 5.35 -17.62 -18.81
N GLY A 19 4.03 -17.61 -18.55
CA GLY A 19 3.48 -17.35 -17.21
C GLY A 19 3.91 -18.40 -16.19
N ALA A 20 3.87 -19.69 -16.56
CA ALA A 20 4.33 -20.76 -15.70
C ALA A 20 5.84 -20.65 -15.38
N ALA A 21 6.66 -20.33 -16.39
CA ALA A 21 8.11 -20.16 -16.21
C ALA A 21 8.46 -18.92 -15.37
N LEU A 22 7.75 -17.79 -15.57
CA LEU A 22 7.92 -16.57 -14.76
C LEU A 22 7.41 -16.72 -13.32
N GLY A 23 6.50 -17.66 -13.08
CA GLY A 23 5.96 -17.96 -11.74
C GLY A 23 6.99 -18.65 -10.83
N VAL A 24 8.01 -19.29 -11.38
CA VAL A 24 9.05 -19.98 -10.59
C VAL A 24 9.87 -18.95 -9.81
N GLY A 25 9.77 -19.00 -8.48
CA GLY A 25 10.46 -18.07 -7.58
C GLY A 25 9.84 -16.67 -7.51
N HIS A 26 8.61 -16.49 -7.99
CA HIS A 26 7.85 -15.25 -7.78
C HIS A 26 7.21 -15.25 -6.38
N SER A 27 7.32 -14.14 -5.65
CA SER A 27 6.83 -14.02 -4.27
C SER A 27 5.31 -13.84 -4.15
N GLY A 28 4.62 -13.66 -5.27
CA GLY A 28 3.20 -13.33 -5.32
C GLY A 28 2.87 -11.88 -4.95
N ALA A 29 3.90 -11.05 -4.74
CA ALA A 29 3.76 -9.61 -4.50
C ALA A 29 3.99 -8.82 -5.80
N LEU A 30 3.34 -7.67 -5.91
CA LEU A 30 3.54 -6.77 -7.05
C LEU A 30 4.99 -6.29 -7.12
N GLY A 31 5.60 -6.43 -8.30
CA GLY A 31 6.94 -5.97 -8.57
C GLY A 31 7.02 -4.47 -8.79
N LYS A 32 8.22 -3.99 -9.14
CA LYS A 32 8.49 -2.55 -9.35
C LYS A 32 7.62 -1.96 -10.46
N TYR A 33 7.36 -2.69 -11.54
CA TYR A 33 6.67 -2.16 -12.71
C TYR A 33 5.15 -2.18 -12.49
N THR A 34 4.60 -3.29 -12.02
CA THR A 34 3.16 -3.38 -11.72
C THR A 34 2.75 -2.44 -10.61
N SER A 35 3.54 -2.32 -9.53
CA SER A 35 3.32 -1.32 -8.48
C SER A 35 3.36 0.11 -9.01
N GLY A 36 4.25 0.38 -9.98
CA GLY A 36 4.34 1.67 -10.66
C GLY A 36 3.12 1.98 -11.53
N LEU A 37 2.59 0.99 -12.25
CA LEU A 37 1.36 1.12 -13.05
C LEU A 37 0.15 1.37 -12.16
N VAL A 38 -0.02 0.60 -11.08
CA VAL A 38 -1.09 0.83 -10.10
C VAL A 38 -1.00 2.22 -9.49
N SER A 39 0.20 2.67 -9.12
CA SER A 39 0.40 4.02 -8.57
C SER A 39 0.04 5.11 -9.57
N ARG A 40 0.37 4.92 -10.87
CA ARG A 40 0.01 5.84 -11.95
C ARG A 40 -1.51 5.88 -12.19
N MET A 41 -2.16 4.72 -12.23
CA MET A 41 -3.61 4.60 -12.37
C MET A 41 -4.31 5.35 -11.22
N VAL A 42 -3.92 5.07 -9.98
CA VAL A 42 -4.50 5.72 -8.80
C VAL A 42 -4.26 7.23 -8.85
N GLY A 43 -3.01 7.66 -9.05
CA GLY A 43 -2.67 9.09 -9.10
C GLY A 43 -3.32 9.85 -10.26
N GLY A 44 -3.60 9.18 -11.38
CA GLY A 44 -4.15 9.79 -12.60
C GLY A 44 -5.67 9.77 -12.69
N LYS A 45 -6.32 8.70 -12.20
CA LYS A 45 -7.74 8.40 -12.46
C LYS A 45 -8.64 8.52 -11.23
N MET A 46 -8.08 8.51 -10.03
CA MET A 46 -8.85 8.63 -8.80
C MET A 46 -9.10 10.09 -8.42
N PRO A 47 -10.18 10.39 -7.67
CA PRO A 47 -10.42 11.71 -7.12
C PRO A 47 -9.33 12.10 -6.10
N GLY A 48 -9.15 13.41 -5.89
CA GLY A 48 -8.18 13.92 -4.91
C GLY A 48 -8.48 13.41 -3.50
N GLY A 49 -7.45 12.95 -2.79
CA GLY A 49 -7.59 12.36 -1.45
C GLY A 49 -7.87 10.84 -1.43
N PHE A 50 -8.32 10.25 -2.55
CA PHE A 50 -8.54 8.80 -2.64
C PHE A 50 -7.28 8.07 -3.11
N ASN A 51 -6.41 7.76 -2.16
CA ASN A 51 -5.10 7.14 -2.38
C ASN A 51 -5.15 5.60 -2.32
N ILE A 52 -4.01 4.95 -2.57
CA ILE A 52 -3.94 3.47 -2.58
C ILE A 52 -4.30 2.86 -1.22
N THR A 53 -4.00 3.54 -0.12
CA THR A 53 -4.32 3.09 1.24
C THR A 53 -5.82 3.14 1.48
N SER A 54 -6.51 4.22 1.09
CA SER A 54 -7.96 4.33 1.23
C SER A 54 -8.69 3.33 0.33
N ILE A 55 -8.17 3.07 -0.88
CA ILE A 55 -8.69 2.05 -1.78
C ILE A 55 -8.58 0.65 -1.16
N LYS A 56 -7.39 0.28 -0.68
CA LYS A 56 -7.17 -1.01 -0.02
C LYS A 56 -8.03 -1.17 1.23
N ALA A 57 -8.17 -0.12 2.03
CA ALA A 57 -9.04 -0.11 3.20
C ALA A 57 -10.53 -0.30 2.83
N HIS A 58 -11.01 0.40 1.79
CA HIS A 58 -12.37 0.23 1.29
C HIS A 58 -12.63 -1.20 0.82
N LEU A 59 -11.76 -1.74 -0.05
CA LEU A 59 -11.90 -3.09 -0.59
C LEU A 59 -11.80 -4.17 0.50
N SER A 60 -10.91 -4.00 1.48
CA SER A 60 -10.81 -4.90 2.64
C SER A 60 -12.09 -4.87 3.48
N LYS A 61 -12.62 -3.68 3.77
CA LYS A 61 -13.83 -3.52 4.60
C LYS A 61 -15.10 -3.97 3.88
N ALA A 62 -15.29 -3.58 2.63
CA ALA A 62 -16.51 -3.83 1.87
C ALA A 62 -16.60 -5.27 1.34
N TRP A 63 -15.47 -5.87 0.97
CA TRP A 63 -15.42 -7.18 0.32
C TRP A 63 -14.65 -8.25 1.08
N GLY A 64 -14.04 -7.92 2.23
CA GLY A 64 -13.29 -8.88 3.05
C GLY A 64 -12.02 -9.40 2.35
N LEU A 65 -11.48 -8.65 1.39
CA LEU A 65 -10.35 -9.10 0.57
C LEU A 65 -9.03 -8.95 1.34
N GLY A 66 -8.27 -10.04 1.41
CA GLY A 66 -6.92 -10.05 1.97
C GLY A 66 -5.88 -9.33 1.07
N PRO A 67 -4.70 -8.96 1.60
CA PRO A 67 -3.71 -8.12 0.91
C PRO A 67 -3.31 -8.60 -0.50
N SER A 68 -3.03 -9.88 -0.69
CA SER A 68 -2.66 -10.42 -2.01
C SER A 68 -3.81 -10.35 -3.04
N ARG A 69 -5.06 -10.46 -2.58
CA ARG A 69 -6.24 -10.32 -3.46
C ARG A 69 -6.50 -8.87 -3.80
N LEU A 70 -6.28 -7.95 -2.86
CA LEU A 70 -6.35 -6.51 -3.13
C LEU A 70 -5.38 -6.10 -4.24
N ASP A 71 -4.15 -6.60 -4.16
CA ASP A 71 -3.13 -6.34 -5.17
C ASP A 71 -3.51 -6.94 -6.53
N SER A 72 -4.11 -8.13 -6.55
CA SER A 72 -4.60 -8.76 -7.78
C SER A 72 -5.78 -7.99 -8.42
N VAL A 73 -6.70 -7.50 -7.59
CA VAL A 73 -7.83 -6.66 -8.04
C VAL A 73 -7.32 -5.34 -8.60
N LEU A 74 -6.37 -4.70 -7.92
CA LEU A 74 -5.76 -3.46 -8.41
C LEU A 74 -5.00 -3.67 -9.72
N LEU A 75 -4.29 -4.79 -9.87
CA LEU A 75 -3.64 -5.16 -11.11
C LEU A 75 -4.65 -5.35 -12.24
N LEU A 76 -5.78 -6.04 -11.98
CA LEU A 76 -6.87 -6.12 -12.96
C LEU A 76 -7.45 -4.74 -13.29
N GLY A 77 -7.55 -3.86 -12.29
CA GLY A 77 -7.97 -2.47 -12.46
C GLY A 77 -7.14 -1.70 -13.49
N THR A 78 -5.83 -1.96 -13.57
CA THR A 78 -4.96 -1.34 -14.59
C THR A 78 -5.29 -1.76 -16.04
N THR A 79 -6.04 -2.84 -16.23
CA THR A 79 -6.54 -3.25 -17.55
C THR A 79 -7.92 -2.67 -17.88
N MET A 80 -8.60 -2.11 -16.88
CA MET A 80 -9.95 -1.55 -16.99
C MET A 80 -9.97 -0.08 -16.56
N GLU A 81 -8.90 0.66 -16.86
CA GLU A 81 -8.74 2.03 -16.40
C GLU A 81 -9.89 2.93 -16.90
N PRO A 82 -10.44 3.81 -16.04
CA PRO A 82 -11.38 4.83 -16.45
C PRO A 82 -10.78 5.73 -17.53
N THR A 83 -11.55 6.02 -18.58
CA THR A 83 -11.11 6.89 -19.68
C THR A 83 -10.82 8.31 -19.18
N LYS A 84 -11.66 8.81 -18.27
CA LYS A 84 -11.50 10.10 -17.58
C LYS A 84 -11.28 9.88 -16.08
N ARG A 85 -10.69 10.87 -15.42
CA ARG A 85 -10.60 10.90 -13.96
C ARG A 85 -12.01 10.91 -13.36
N LEU A 86 -12.21 10.10 -12.33
CA LEU A 86 -13.46 9.99 -11.60
C LEU A 86 -13.68 11.24 -10.75
N GLY A 87 -14.93 11.72 -10.71
CA GLY A 87 -15.28 13.02 -10.11
C GLY A 87 -15.46 12.96 -8.60
N SER A 88 -15.83 11.79 -8.06
CA SER A 88 -16.10 11.63 -6.63
C SER A 88 -15.61 10.29 -6.07
N GLU A 89 -15.46 10.22 -4.75
CA GLU A 89 -15.11 8.97 -4.06
C GLU A 89 -16.19 7.89 -4.25
N ALA A 90 -17.46 8.27 -4.35
CA ALA A 90 -18.56 7.33 -4.60
C ALA A 90 -18.43 6.66 -5.97
N GLU A 91 -18.11 7.42 -7.02
CA GLU A 91 -17.84 6.89 -8.35
C GLU A 91 -16.61 5.97 -8.37
N ALA A 92 -15.57 6.33 -7.61
CA ALA A 92 -14.37 5.49 -7.46
C ALA A 92 -14.66 4.16 -6.77
N LYS A 93 -15.49 4.15 -5.74
CA LYS A 93 -15.95 2.91 -5.08
C LYS A 93 -16.79 2.05 -6.01
N ALA A 94 -17.75 2.63 -6.72
CA ALA A 94 -18.57 1.89 -7.68
C ALA A 94 -17.75 1.27 -8.83
N TRP A 95 -16.75 2.00 -9.33
CA TRP A 95 -15.81 1.45 -10.31
C TRP A 95 -15.00 0.28 -9.73
N LEU A 96 -14.46 0.43 -8.51
CA LEU A 96 -13.72 -0.65 -7.83
C LEU A 96 -14.59 -1.89 -7.61
N ASP A 97 -15.85 -1.72 -7.21
CA ASP A 97 -16.80 -2.82 -7.02
C ASP A 97 -17.06 -3.58 -8.32
N THR A 98 -17.08 -2.88 -9.45
CA THR A 98 -17.15 -3.50 -10.78
C THR A 98 -15.90 -4.33 -11.07
N VAL A 99 -14.71 -3.81 -10.76
CA VAL A 99 -13.44 -4.54 -10.93
C VAL A 99 -13.38 -5.79 -10.05
N VAL A 100 -13.84 -5.71 -8.79
CA VAL A 100 -13.94 -6.85 -7.88
C VAL A 100 -14.86 -7.93 -8.45
N THR A 101 -16.00 -7.53 -9.01
CA THR A 101 -16.95 -8.47 -9.62
C THR A 101 -16.33 -9.22 -10.80
N VAL A 102 -15.59 -8.52 -11.66
CA VAL A 102 -14.87 -9.18 -12.78
C VAL A 102 -13.75 -10.08 -12.27
N TYR A 103 -13.01 -9.66 -11.24
CA TYR A 103 -11.99 -10.50 -10.59
C TYR A 103 -12.59 -11.78 -10.00
N ALA A 104 -13.74 -11.67 -9.34
CA ALA A 104 -14.47 -12.77 -8.74
C ALA A 104 -14.89 -13.82 -9.79
N GLN A 105 -15.46 -13.35 -10.90
CA GLN A 105 -15.84 -14.19 -12.03
C GLN A 105 -14.63 -14.93 -12.63
N ARG A 106 -13.51 -14.22 -12.85
CA ARG A 106 -12.28 -14.82 -13.40
C ARG A 106 -11.61 -15.81 -12.46
N SER A 107 -11.71 -15.57 -11.15
CA SER A 107 -11.07 -16.40 -10.12
C SER A 107 -11.96 -17.55 -9.64
N GLY A 108 -13.21 -17.62 -10.09
CA GLY A 108 -14.18 -18.63 -9.64
C GLY A 108 -14.60 -18.47 -8.17
N ILE A 109 -14.55 -17.25 -7.63
CA ILE A 109 -14.84 -16.98 -6.21
C ILE A 109 -16.19 -16.27 -6.09
N SER A 110 -17.07 -16.77 -5.23
CA SER A 110 -18.26 -16.04 -4.82
C SER A 110 -17.88 -14.99 -3.77
N VAL A 111 -17.85 -13.73 -4.17
CA VAL A 111 -17.78 -12.60 -3.23
C VAL A 111 -19.13 -11.90 -3.21
N SER A 112 -19.69 -11.76 -2.01
CA SER A 112 -20.80 -10.85 -1.74
C SER A 112 -20.24 -9.61 -1.06
N VAL A 113 -20.75 -8.43 -1.40
CA VAL A 113 -20.54 -7.23 -0.56
C VAL A 113 -20.92 -7.63 0.85
N GLY A 114 -20.00 -7.47 1.81
CA GLY A 114 -20.31 -7.66 3.21
C GLY A 114 -21.44 -6.70 3.56
N GLY A 115 -22.67 -7.21 3.67
CA GLY A 115 -23.78 -6.42 4.15
C GLY A 115 -23.36 -5.83 5.48
N ALA A 116 -23.56 -4.52 5.66
CA ALA A 116 -23.46 -3.88 6.96
C ALA A 116 -24.13 -4.83 7.96
N ALA A 117 -23.37 -5.36 8.91
CA ALA A 117 -23.84 -6.39 9.82
C ALA A 117 -25.17 -5.90 10.41
N GLY A 118 -26.26 -6.51 9.95
CA GLY A 118 -27.59 -6.23 10.44
C GLY A 118 -27.65 -6.75 11.85
N GLY A 119 -27.35 -5.88 12.82
CA GLY A 119 -27.56 -6.13 14.24
C GLY A 119 -29.05 -6.29 14.50
N SER A 120 -29.56 -7.50 14.28
CA SER A 120 -30.85 -7.93 14.78
C SER A 120 -30.66 -8.30 16.25
N GLY A 121 -30.92 -7.34 17.12
CA GLY A 121 -30.89 -7.51 18.56
C GLY A 121 -31.67 -6.39 19.22
N GLY A 122 -32.99 -6.56 19.32
CA GLY A 122 -33.85 -5.65 20.08
C GLY A 122 -33.45 -5.65 21.55
N GLY A 123 -33.16 -4.47 22.10
CA GLY A 123 -32.91 -4.31 23.53
C GLY A 123 -32.31 -2.96 23.91
N SER A 124 -33.16 -2.08 24.44
CA SER A 124 -32.86 -0.88 25.24
C SER A 124 -32.19 0.33 24.54
N ARG A 125 -32.91 1.45 24.56
CA ARG A 125 -32.46 2.80 24.22
C ARG A 125 -31.35 3.27 25.20
N GLY A 126 -30.11 2.93 24.90
CA GLY A 126 -28.97 3.82 25.15
C GLY A 126 -28.56 4.41 23.81
N ALA A 127 -28.27 5.71 23.74
CA ALA A 127 -27.76 6.32 22.51
C ALA A 127 -26.45 5.62 22.13
N MET A 128 -26.53 4.60 21.26
CA MET A 128 -25.37 3.96 20.68
C MET A 128 -24.74 4.98 19.77
N ILE A 129 -23.72 5.67 20.29
CA ILE A 129 -22.82 6.48 19.47
C ILE A 129 -22.29 5.53 18.39
N ASN A 130 -22.56 5.84 17.14
CA ASN A 130 -22.05 5.09 16.00
C ASN A 130 -20.52 5.09 16.09
N SER A 131 -19.90 3.95 16.43
CA SER A 131 -18.47 3.89 16.75
C SER A 131 -17.59 4.40 15.59
N GLU A 132 -18.07 4.31 14.35
CA GLU A 132 -17.36 4.86 13.19
C GLU A 132 -17.43 6.39 13.14
N GLU A 133 -18.57 6.98 13.49
CA GLU A 133 -18.71 8.44 13.59
C GLU A 133 -17.89 8.99 14.77
N PHE A 134 -17.80 8.25 15.88
CA PHE A 134 -16.93 8.62 17.00
C PHE A 134 -15.45 8.59 16.63
N ILE A 135 -14.99 7.56 15.93
CA ILE A 135 -13.60 7.47 15.47
C ILE A 135 -13.29 8.59 14.47
N LYS A 136 -14.22 8.88 13.55
CA LYS A 136 -14.07 10.02 12.64
C LYS A 136 -14.00 11.34 13.39
N PHE A 137 -14.90 11.54 14.36
CA PHE A 137 -14.88 12.74 15.20
C PHE A 137 -13.57 12.88 15.99
N GLN A 138 -13.07 11.79 16.56
CA GLN A 138 -11.78 11.77 17.24
C GLN A 138 -10.64 12.13 16.27
N ALA A 139 -10.63 11.55 15.07
CA ALA A 139 -9.64 11.87 14.04
C ALA A 139 -9.70 13.35 13.62
N ASP A 140 -10.90 13.91 13.48
CA ASP A 140 -11.09 15.34 13.17
C ASP A 140 -10.57 16.23 14.30
N GLN A 141 -10.79 15.86 15.57
CA GLN A 141 -10.25 16.57 16.73
C GLN A 141 -8.71 16.50 16.78
N GLU A 142 -8.14 15.32 16.52
CA GLU A 142 -6.69 15.13 16.45
C GLU A 142 -6.07 15.96 15.30
N GLN A 143 -6.73 15.98 14.13
CA GLN A 143 -6.31 16.80 12.99
C GLN A 143 -6.36 18.30 13.32
N PHE A 144 -7.43 18.75 13.98
CA PHE A 144 -7.57 20.13 14.43
C PHE A 144 -6.44 20.52 15.41
N ALA A 145 -6.14 19.66 16.38
CA ALA A 145 -5.05 19.88 17.32
C ALA A 145 -3.68 19.90 16.60
N ALA A 146 -3.45 18.98 15.66
CA ALA A 146 -2.22 18.94 14.88
C ALA A 146 -2.00 20.22 14.06
N GLN A 147 -3.06 20.77 13.45
CA GLN A 147 -3.00 22.05 12.74
C GLN A 147 -2.62 23.22 13.66
N HIS A 148 -3.17 23.25 14.89
CA HIS A 148 -2.82 24.26 15.88
C HIS A 148 -1.35 24.16 16.29
N ILE A 149 -0.85 22.95 16.56
CA ILE A 149 0.56 22.72 16.90
C ILE A 149 1.45 23.19 15.74
N ALA A 150 1.12 22.85 14.50
CA ALA A 150 1.88 23.28 13.32
C ALA A 150 1.92 24.81 13.18
N LEU A 151 0.81 25.49 13.46
CA LEU A 151 0.75 26.96 13.46
C LEU A 151 1.64 27.56 14.55
N TYR A 152 1.59 27.04 15.78
CA TYR A 152 2.44 27.51 16.88
C TYR A 152 3.93 27.26 16.61
N MET A 153 4.29 26.10 16.07
CA MET A 153 5.66 25.78 15.68
C MET A 153 6.18 26.76 14.61
N ARG A 154 5.35 27.09 13.61
CA ARG A 154 5.69 28.08 12.58
C ARG A 154 5.87 29.48 13.17
N TYR A 155 5.00 29.89 14.10
CA TYR A 155 5.12 31.17 14.80
C TYR A 155 6.42 31.25 15.61
N LEU A 156 6.76 30.19 16.33
CA LEU A 156 7.99 30.07 17.12
C LEU A 156 9.25 29.80 16.25
N LYS A 157 9.11 29.72 14.92
CA LYS A 157 10.18 29.37 13.96
C LYS A 157 10.91 28.07 14.32
N ARG A 158 10.22 27.12 14.93
CA ARG A 158 10.78 25.81 15.33
C ARG A 158 10.31 24.76 14.32
N ASP A 159 11.27 24.02 13.77
CA ASP A 159 10.99 22.90 12.88
C ASP A 159 10.76 21.63 13.71
N SER A 160 9.53 21.11 13.68
CA SER A 160 9.17 19.87 14.37
C SER A 160 9.88 18.64 13.79
N ARG A 161 10.33 18.69 12.54
CA ARG A 161 10.97 17.56 11.82
C ARG A 161 12.48 17.59 11.88
N SER A 162 13.08 18.65 12.42
CA SER A 162 14.54 18.82 12.48
C SER A 162 15.26 17.64 13.15
N ALA A 163 14.68 17.10 14.23
CA ALA A 163 15.22 15.94 14.93
C ALA A 163 15.16 14.65 14.09
N ASP A 164 14.03 14.40 13.42
CA ASP A 164 13.86 13.23 12.54
C ASP A 164 14.82 13.30 11.36
N ILE A 165 14.97 14.47 10.74
CA ILE A 165 15.92 14.70 9.63
C ILE A 165 17.36 14.44 10.08
N ALA A 166 17.74 14.93 11.27
CA ALA A 166 19.07 14.66 11.83
C ALA A 166 19.29 13.18 12.11
N SER A 167 18.27 12.48 12.66
CA SER A 167 18.29 11.04 12.91
C SER A 167 18.42 10.24 11.62
N ASP A 168 17.66 10.58 10.58
CA ASP A 168 17.74 9.90 9.28
C ASP A 168 19.11 10.11 8.62
N LYS A 169 19.69 11.31 8.74
CA LYS A 169 21.04 11.60 8.28
C LYS A 169 22.09 10.77 9.04
N GLU A 170 21.95 10.65 10.36
CA GLU A 170 22.87 9.88 11.19
C GLU A 170 22.78 8.37 10.90
N LYS A 171 21.56 7.85 10.66
CA LYS A 171 21.36 6.46 10.23
C LYS A 171 22.02 6.19 8.88
N ALA A 172 21.89 7.11 7.93
CA ALA A 172 22.54 6.97 6.62
C ALA A 172 24.08 6.96 6.76
N ASN A 173 24.64 7.86 7.58
CA ASN A 173 26.07 7.89 7.87
C ASN A 173 26.54 6.61 8.57
N SER A 174 25.79 6.13 9.57
CA SER A 174 26.08 4.88 10.28
C SER A 174 26.07 3.68 9.33
N ALA A 175 25.12 3.62 8.39
CA ALA A 175 25.08 2.57 7.37
C ALA A 175 26.27 2.64 6.39
N GLU A 176 26.71 3.84 6.01
CA GLU A 176 27.89 4.03 5.18
C GLU A 176 29.18 3.59 5.91
N LEU A 177 29.32 3.97 7.18
CA LEU A 177 30.45 3.56 8.01
C LEU A 177 30.46 2.04 8.22
N GLN A 178 29.29 1.43 8.47
CA GLN A 178 29.16 -0.01 8.59
C GLN A 178 29.59 -0.70 7.28
N ALA A 179 29.14 -0.21 6.13
CA ALA A 179 29.55 -0.79 4.84
C ALA A 179 31.07 -0.70 4.60
N LYS A 180 31.73 0.37 5.05
CA LYS A 180 33.19 0.50 5.01
C LYS A 180 33.88 -0.51 5.93
N LEU A 181 33.38 -0.67 7.16
CA LEU A 181 33.90 -1.67 8.11
C LEU A 181 33.73 -3.09 7.58
N ASP A 182 32.56 -3.41 7.02
CA ASP A 182 32.28 -4.73 6.43
C ASP A 182 33.21 -5.02 5.24
N SER A 183 33.55 -4.00 4.43
CA SER A 183 34.52 -4.13 3.34
C SER A 183 35.91 -4.47 3.86
N ILE A 184 36.35 -3.82 4.96
CA ILE A 184 37.65 -4.06 5.58
C ILE A 184 37.69 -5.46 6.21
N ALA A 185 36.63 -5.84 6.94
CA ALA A 185 36.46 -7.19 7.50
C ALA A 185 36.53 -8.27 6.44
N LYS A 186 35.90 -8.04 5.28
CA LYS A 186 35.94 -8.95 4.14
C LYS A 186 37.33 -9.10 3.54
N GLU A 187 38.13 -8.02 3.48
CA GLU A 187 39.48 -8.04 2.91
C GLU A 187 40.52 -8.62 3.88
N HIS A 188 40.42 -8.29 5.17
CA HIS A 188 41.45 -8.61 6.15
C HIS A 188 41.13 -9.81 7.05
N SER A 189 39.92 -10.37 7.00
CA SER A 189 39.39 -11.38 7.93
C SER A 189 39.25 -10.88 9.37
N ASP A 190 38.17 -11.27 10.03
CA ASP A 190 37.89 -10.87 11.42
C ASP A 190 39.03 -11.27 12.36
N THR A 191 39.68 -12.41 12.13
CA THR A 191 40.84 -12.89 12.90
C THR A 191 42.06 -11.95 12.86
N TYR A 192 42.30 -11.25 11.75
CA TYR A 192 43.38 -10.27 11.68
C TYR A 192 43.00 -8.98 12.40
N ILE A 193 41.76 -8.52 12.23
CA ILE A 193 41.26 -7.28 12.81
C ILE A 193 41.18 -7.38 14.33
N GLU A 194 40.68 -8.49 14.87
CA GLU A 194 40.65 -8.75 16.32
C GLU A 194 42.07 -8.89 16.92
N GLY A 195 43.04 -9.35 16.12
CA GLY A 195 44.43 -9.53 16.55
C GLY A 195 45.27 -8.25 16.61
N ILE A 196 44.84 -7.17 15.92
CA ILE A 196 45.52 -5.86 15.92
C ILE A 196 44.83 -4.82 16.82
N GLN A 197 43.76 -5.21 17.51
CA GLN A 197 43.02 -4.37 18.43
C GLN A 197 43.67 -4.30 19.82
#